data_AF-A0A3A8QFH6-F1
#
_entry.id   AF-A0A3A8QFH6-F1
#
_cell.length_a   1.000
_cell.length_b   1.000
_cell.length_c   1.000
_cell.angle_alpha   90.00
_cell.angle_beta   90.00
_cell.angle_gamma   90.00
#
_symmetry.space_group_name_H-M   'P 1'
#
loop_
_entity.id
_entity.type
_entity.pdbx_description
1 polymer ?
#
loop_
_entity_poly.entity_id
_entity_poly.type
_entity_poly.pdbx_seq_one_letter_code
_entity_poly.pdbx_strand_id
1 'polypeptide(L)'
;MLAGVEETPIGSQAVANVFRTLAPDDVQLFPVSIEGESERAFLVNAIKVVDCIDEERCLEVQHYPEGSFPEYAGEYRWIYGLRVDPAKTDGAHVFRLKKFKTAFIVSEDIKNALERVGNLGLSFERVTGASESH
;
A
#
# COMPACT_ATOMS: atom_id res chain seq x y z
N MET A 1 13.29 12.02 3.97
CA MET A 1 13.77 10.77 3.33
C MET A 1 12.52 10.02 2.89
N LEU A 2 12.36 9.78 1.59
CA LEU A 2 11.27 8.92 1.11
C LEU A 2 11.71 7.47 1.40
N ALA A 3 11.26 6.88 2.50
CA ALA A 3 11.53 5.48 2.78
C ALA A 3 10.59 4.62 1.92
N GLY A 4 11.12 3.64 1.17
CA GLY A 4 10.30 2.71 0.35
C GLY A 4 9.91 3.21 -1.06
N VAL A 5 10.70 4.10 -1.67
CA VAL A 5 10.41 4.64 -3.03
C VAL A 5 10.33 3.55 -4.10
N GLU A 6 11.03 2.43 -3.93
CA GLU A 6 11.11 1.36 -4.94
C GLU A 6 9.75 0.78 -5.33
N GLU A 7 8.72 0.95 -4.50
CA GLU A 7 7.36 0.46 -4.77
C GLU A 7 6.29 1.55 -4.60
N THR A 8 6.67 2.83 -4.65
CA THR A 8 5.68 3.91 -4.52
C THR A 8 4.89 4.07 -5.83
N PRO A 9 3.55 3.97 -5.81
CA PRO A 9 2.76 4.08 -7.04
C PRO A 9 2.95 5.42 -7.73
N ILE A 10 3.11 5.37 -9.05
CA ILE A 10 3.05 6.53 -9.93
C ILE A 10 1.74 6.42 -10.72
N GLY A 11 0.94 7.46 -10.69
CA GLY A 11 -0.36 7.50 -11.35
C GLY A 11 -0.54 8.73 -12.23
N SER A 12 -1.52 8.65 -13.13
CA SER A 12 -1.97 9.79 -13.92
C SER A 12 -2.64 10.86 -13.04
N GLN A 13 -2.94 12.01 -13.63
CA GLN A 13 -3.73 13.05 -12.97
C GLN A 13 -5.09 12.53 -12.44
N ALA A 14 -5.74 11.62 -13.17
CA ALA A 14 -7.02 11.04 -12.76
C ALA A 14 -6.88 10.20 -11.48
N VAL A 15 -5.84 9.36 -11.41
CA VAL A 15 -5.48 8.59 -10.21
C VAL A 15 -5.17 9.53 -9.05
N ALA A 16 -4.33 10.55 -9.28
CA ALA A 16 -3.98 11.52 -8.25
C ALA A 16 -5.22 12.27 -7.71
N ASN A 17 -6.22 12.55 -8.54
CA ASN A 17 -7.45 13.21 -8.12
C ASN A 17 -8.31 12.33 -7.20
N VAL A 18 -8.29 10.99 -7.37
CA VAL A 18 -8.97 10.07 -6.46
C VAL A 18 -8.42 10.23 -5.04
N PHE A 19 -7.09 10.11 -4.89
CA PHE A 19 -6.44 10.24 -3.61
C PHE A 19 -6.62 11.63 -2.98
N ARG A 20 -6.51 12.69 -3.80
CA ARG A 20 -6.73 14.08 -3.33
C ARG A 20 -8.13 14.29 -2.78
N THR A 21 -9.13 13.62 -3.35
CA THR A 21 -10.54 13.81 -2.96
C THR A 21 -10.90 12.97 -1.74
N LEU A 22 -10.45 11.72 -1.70
CA LEU A 22 -10.93 10.73 -0.74
C LEU A 22 -9.98 10.53 0.46
N ALA A 23 -8.69 10.84 0.33
CA ALA A 23 -7.71 10.60 1.38
C ALA A 23 -6.62 11.70 1.44
N PRO A 24 -6.98 13.00 1.44
CA PRO A 24 -6.01 14.10 1.39
C PRO A 24 -5.03 14.11 2.57
N ASP A 25 -5.44 13.60 3.73
CA ASP A 25 -4.64 13.56 4.96
C ASP A 25 -3.77 12.30 5.08
N ASP A 26 -3.90 11.36 4.14
CA ASP A 26 -3.18 10.09 4.14
C ASP A 26 -2.11 10.01 3.04
N VAL A 27 -2.13 10.95 2.08
CA VAL A 27 -1.19 10.97 0.97
C VAL A 27 -0.53 12.33 0.76
N GLN A 28 0.68 12.29 0.21
CA GLN A 28 1.31 13.40 -0.50
C GLN A 28 1.39 13.06 -1.98
N LEU A 29 1.01 14.02 -2.82
CA LEU A 29 1.03 13.88 -4.28
C LEU A 29 2.11 14.78 -4.86
N PHE A 30 3.16 14.18 -5.40
CA PHE A 30 4.26 14.93 -6.00
C PHE A 30 4.17 14.86 -7.53
N PRO A 31 4.04 16.00 -8.23
CA PRO A 31 4.08 15.99 -9.68
C PRO A 31 5.47 15.56 -10.17
N VAL A 32 5.50 14.67 -11.14
CA VAL A 32 6.73 14.17 -11.77
C VAL A 32 6.60 14.21 -13.29
N SER A 33 7.75 14.37 -13.95
CA SER A 33 7.87 14.25 -15.41
C SER A 33 8.51 12.92 -15.74
N ILE A 34 7.94 12.19 -16.68
CA ILE A 34 8.49 10.93 -17.19
C ILE A 34 9.04 11.20 -18.58
N GLU A 35 10.30 10.82 -18.82
CA GLU A 35 10.91 11.00 -20.13
C GLU A 35 10.14 10.21 -21.20
N GLY A 36 9.83 10.87 -22.32
CA GLY A 36 9.03 10.29 -23.40
C GLY A 36 7.50 10.40 -23.20
N GLU A 37 7.03 10.83 -22.03
CA GLU A 37 5.61 11.04 -21.76
C GLU A 37 5.25 12.52 -21.73
N SER A 38 4.19 12.87 -22.46
CA SER A 38 3.69 14.25 -22.53
C SER A 38 2.74 14.60 -21.38
N GLU A 39 2.10 13.58 -20.79
CA GLU A 39 1.17 13.77 -19.69
C GLU A 39 1.89 13.85 -18.33
N ARG A 40 1.36 14.68 -17.44
CA ARG A 40 1.90 14.81 -16.08
C ARG A 40 1.50 13.60 -15.24
N ALA A 41 2.50 12.97 -14.63
CA ALA A 41 2.31 11.90 -13.67
C ALA A 41 2.50 12.42 -12.23
N PHE A 42 2.06 11.62 -11.27
CA PHE A 42 2.16 11.94 -9.84
C PHE A 42 2.66 10.73 -9.08
N LEU A 43 3.69 10.94 -8.25
CA LEU A 43 4.08 9.98 -7.22
C LEU A 43 3.09 10.09 -6.05
N VAL A 44 2.50 8.95 -5.68
CA VAL A 44 1.49 8.84 -4.61
C VAL A 44 2.16 8.30 -3.34
N ASN A 45 2.65 9.20 -2.51
CA ASN A 45 3.31 8.84 -1.26
C ASN A 45 2.28 8.69 -0.14
N ALA A 46 2.11 7.48 0.40
CA ALA A 46 1.34 7.28 1.63
C ALA A 46 2.14 7.79 2.83
N ILE A 47 1.54 8.63 3.67
CA ILE A 47 2.23 9.24 4.83
C ILE A 47 1.88 8.58 6.16
N LYS A 48 0.93 7.64 6.16
CA LYS A 48 0.55 6.83 7.33
C LYS A 48 1.30 5.51 7.30
N VAL A 49 1.84 5.13 8.45
CA VAL A 49 2.46 3.82 8.69
C VAL A 49 1.74 3.15 9.85
N VAL A 50 1.20 1.96 9.62
CA VAL A 50 0.29 1.29 10.55
C VAL A 50 0.80 -0.10 10.90
N ASP A 51 0.71 -0.47 12.18
CA ASP A 51 1.06 -1.80 12.71
C ASP A 51 -0.22 -2.64 12.91
N CYS A 52 -0.78 -3.12 11.80
CA CYS A 52 -2.08 -3.82 11.79
C CYS A 52 -2.04 -5.22 11.17
N ILE A 53 -0.87 -5.81 10.95
CA ILE A 53 -0.77 -7.18 10.41
C ILE A 53 -1.38 -8.16 11.41
N ASP A 54 -2.27 -9.03 10.92
CA ASP A 54 -2.89 -10.13 11.65
C ASP A 54 -2.16 -11.42 11.27
N GLU A 55 -1.01 -11.65 11.91
CA GLU A 55 -0.08 -12.74 11.57
C GLU A 55 -0.74 -14.12 11.62
N GLU A 56 -1.66 -14.33 12.56
CA GLU A 56 -2.37 -15.60 12.76
C GLU A 56 -3.31 -15.94 11.59
N ARG A 57 -3.74 -14.93 10.82
CA ARG A 57 -4.65 -15.10 9.68
C ARG A 57 -3.94 -15.03 8.33
N CYS A 58 -2.68 -14.63 8.29
CA CYS A 58 -1.87 -14.72 7.08
C CYS A 58 -1.71 -16.20 6.68
N LEU A 59 -1.62 -16.48 5.38
CA LEU A 59 -1.44 -17.87 4.90
C LEU A 59 -0.03 -18.39 5.18
N GLU A 60 0.98 -17.55 4.97
CA GLU A 60 2.37 -17.87 5.30
C GLU A 60 3.12 -16.59 5.68
N VAL A 61 3.99 -16.70 6.68
CA VAL A 61 4.80 -15.59 7.18
C VAL A 61 6.24 -16.06 7.30
N GLN A 62 7.13 -15.38 6.58
CA GLN A 62 8.56 -15.64 6.61
C GLN A 62 9.26 -14.50 7.35
N HIS A 63 9.98 -14.87 8.40
CA HIS A 63 10.81 -13.95 9.18
C HIS A 63 12.26 -14.00 8.70
N TYR A 64 12.99 -12.90 8.91
CA TYR A 64 14.45 -12.93 8.76
C TYR A 64 15.05 -13.83 9.86
N PRO A 65 16.10 -14.62 9.56
CA PRO A 65 16.78 -15.37 10.61
C PRO A 65 17.43 -14.41 11.61
N GLU A 66 17.32 -14.75 12.89
CA GLU A 66 17.81 -13.91 13.98
C GLU A 66 19.30 -13.58 13.80
N GLY A 67 19.67 -12.30 14.02
CA GLY A 67 21.05 -11.83 13.92
C GLY A 67 21.62 -11.71 12.50
N SER A 68 20.85 -12.02 11.45
CA SER A 68 21.36 -12.00 10.07
C SER A 68 21.29 -10.62 9.42
N PHE A 69 20.21 -9.88 9.66
CA PHE A 69 19.95 -8.57 9.05
C PHE A 69 19.43 -7.58 10.11
N PRO A 70 20.33 -6.91 10.85
CA PRO A 70 19.95 -5.97 11.91
C PRO A 70 19.03 -4.84 11.44
N GLU A 71 19.16 -4.41 10.19
CA GLU A 71 18.34 -3.36 9.57
C GLU A 71 16.87 -3.74 9.35
N TYR A 72 16.56 -5.05 9.33
CA TYR A 72 15.21 -5.60 9.18
C TYR A 72 14.73 -6.29 10.46
N ALA A 73 15.35 -6.00 11.61
CA ALA A 73 14.98 -6.59 12.88
C ALA A 73 13.50 -6.31 13.22
N GLY A 74 12.70 -7.37 13.34
CA GLY A 74 11.25 -7.28 13.60
C GLY A 74 10.39 -7.00 12.36
N GLU A 75 10.98 -6.97 11.16
CA GLU A 75 10.28 -6.90 9.87
C GLU A 75 10.06 -8.30 9.30
N TYR A 76 9.03 -8.43 8.47
CA TYR A 76 8.75 -9.65 7.73
C TYR A 76 9.56 -9.69 6.45
N ARG A 77 10.22 -10.82 6.18
CA ARG A 77 10.93 -11.06 4.93
C ARG A 77 9.94 -11.23 3.77
N TRP A 78 8.87 -11.99 4.02
CA TRP A 78 7.81 -12.23 3.04
C TRP A 78 6.52 -12.62 3.73
N ILE A 79 5.38 -12.26 3.14
CA ILE A 79 4.05 -12.68 3.57
C ILE A 79 3.28 -13.16 2.35
N TYR A 80 2.71 -14.37 2.43
CA TYR A 80 1.74 -14.87 1.47
C TYR A 80 0.33 -14.80 2.07
N GLY A 81 -0.66 -14.37 1.28
CA GLY A 81 -2.04 -14.19 1.73
C GLY A 81 -2.14 -13.21 2.91
N LEU A 82 -1.61 -11.99 2.73
CA LEU A 82 -1.53 -10.96 3.76
C LEU A 82 -2.90 -10.68 4.39
N ARG A 83 -2.98 -10.67 5.72
CA ARG A 83 -4.17 -10.22 6.47
C ARG A 83 -3.84 -9.10 7.42
N VAL A 84 -4.79 -8.17 7.54
CA VAL A 84 -4.72 -7.04 8.47
C VAL A 84 -5.95 -7.03 9.37
N ASP A 85 -5.76 -6.54 10.59
CA ASP A 85 -6.83 -6.28 11.55
C ASP A 85 -7.42 -4.87 11.29
N PRO A 86 -8.66 -4.77 10.78
CA PRO A 86 -9.29 -3.48 10.50
C PRO A 86 -9.44 -2.60 11.73
N ALA A 87 -9.52 -3.18 12.94
CA ALA A 87 -9.66 -2.41 14.17
C ALA A 87 -8.38 -1.63 14.52
N LYS A 88 -7.23 -2.00 13.95
CA LYS A 88 -5.92 -1.37 14.18
C LYS A 88 -5.54 -0.34 13.11
N THR A 89 -6.40 -0.10 12.11
CA THR A 89 -6.08 0.84 11.01
C THR A 89 -6.28 2.31 11.38
N ASP A 90 -6.91 2.58 12.53
CA ASP A 90 -7.22 3.94 13.01
C ASP A 90 -7.99 4.78 11.96
N GLY A 91 -8.81 4.12 11.14
CA GLY A 91 -9.60 4.76 10.09
C GLY A 91 -8.79 5.26 8.88
N ALA A 92 -7.50 4.96 8.78
CA ALA A 92 -6.69 5.36 7.62
C ALA A 92 -7.22 4.73 6.32
N HIS A 93 -7.40 5.56 5.30
CA HIS A 93 -7.84 5.13 3.97
C HIS A 93 -6.69 4.70 3.08
N VAL A 94 -5.47 5.22 3.32
CA VAL A 94 -4.24 4.87 2.59
C VAL A 94 -3.06 4.78 3.54
N PHE A 95 -2.33 3.67 3.56
CA PHE A 95 -1.18 3.50 4.45
C PHE A 95 -0.20 2.42 3.99
N ARG A 96 1.01 2.46 4.58
CA ARG A 96 2.01 1.37 4.52
C ARG A 96 2.00 0.57 5.81
N LEU A 97 2.34 -0.71 5.73
CA LEU A 97 2.50 -1.55 6.91
C LEU A 97 3.86 -1.31 7.56
N LYS A 98 3.88 -1.22 8.89
CA LYS A 98 5.10 -0.92 9.67
C LYS A 98 6.21 -1.96 9.48
N LYS A 99 5.83 -3.25 9.43
CA LYS A 99 6.76 -4.39 9.40
C LYS A 99 6.86 -5.08 8.03
N PHE A 100 6.09 -4.63 7.03
CA PHE A 100 6.07 -5.22 5.69
C PHE A 100 5.86 -4.11 4.64
N LYS A 101 6.94 -3.41 4.29
CA LYS A 101 6.88 -2.13 3.58
C LYS A 101 6.45 -2.23 2.11
N THR A 102 6.49 -3.43 1.53
CA THR A 102 6.07 -3.71 0.15
C THR A 102 4.58 -3.42 -0.08
N ALA A 103 3.71 -3.71 0.89
CA ALA A 103 2.27 -3.52 0.71
C ALA A 103 1.87 -2.03 0.69
N PHE A 104 1.07 -1.63 -0.30
CA PHE A 104 0.37 -0.33 -0.34
C PHE A 104 -1.11 -0.58 -0.08
N ILE A 105 -1.58 -0.25 1.12
CA ILE A 105 -2.93 -0.58 1.55
C ILE A 105 -3.87 0.58 1.25
N VAL A 106 -5.02 0.27 0.66
CA VAL A 106 -6.10 1.22 0.41
C VAL A 106 -7.42 0.69 0.94
N SER A 107 -8.29 1.58 1.40
CA SER A 107 -9.68 1.28 1.72
C SER A 107 -10.48 0.86 0.47
N GLU A 108 -11.62 0.20 0.69
CA GLU A 108 -12.51 -0.21 -0.39
C GLU A 108 -13.06 0.98 -1.19
N ASP A 109 -13.28 2.14 -0.56
CA ASP A 109 -13.72 3.36 -1.24
C ASP A 109 -12.68 3.86 -2.25
N ILE A 110 -11.40 3.86 -1.86
CA ILE A 110 -10.29 4.22 -2.74
C ILE A 110 -10.18 3.21 -3.88
N LYS A 111 -10.19 1.90 -3.58
CA LYS A 111 -10.19 0.83 -4.59
C LYS A 111 -11.29 1.06 -5.63
N ASN A 112 -12.54 1.21 -5.17
CA ASN A 112 -13.69 1.37 -6.05
C ASN A 112 -13.59 2.64 -6.90
N ALA A 113 -13.05 3.73 -6.36
CA ALA A 113 -12.82 4.95 -7.11
C ALA A 113 -11.72 4.80 -8.17
N LEU A 114 -10.64 4.08 -7.86
CA LEU A 114 -9.58 3.76 -8.82
C LEU A 114 -10.08 2.85 -9.96
N GLU A 115 -10.89 1.84 -9.64
CA GLU A 115 -11.48 0.95 -10.64
C GLU A 115 -12.39 1.69 -11.62
N ARG A 116 -13.10 2.73 -11.17
CA ARG A 116 -13.93 3.59 -12.03
C ARG A 116 -13.13 4.47 -12.99
N VAL A 117 -11.86 4.75 -12.69
CA VAL A 117 -10.97 5.45 -13.65
C VAL A 117 -10.70 4.57 -14.87
N GLY A 118 -10.57 3.24 -14.64
CA GLY A 118 -10.37 2.24 -15.70
C GLY A 118 -8.96 2.22 -16.29
N ASN A 119 -8.60 1.08 -16.90
CA ASN A 119 -7.35 0.86 -17.65
C ASN A 119 -6.04 1.24 -16.91
N LEU A 120 -5.95 0.94 -15.61
CA LEU A 120 -4.79 1.31 -14.78
C LEU A 120 -3.73 0.20 -14.63
N GLY A 121 -3.99 -1.01 -15.12
CA GLY A 121 -3.10 -2.16 -14.90
C GLY A 121 -2.96 -2.57 -13.43
N LEU A 122 -3.88 -2.14 -12.56
CA LEU A 122 -3.88 -2.44 -11.13
C LEU A 122 -4.56 -3.79 -10.85
N SER A 123 -4.02 -4.52 -9.88
CA SER A 123 -4.66 -5.65 -9.23
C SER A 123 -4.84 -5.33 -7.75
N PHE A 124 -5.97 -5.72 -7.17
CA PHE A 124 -6.25 -5.55 -5.75
C PHE A 124 -6.45 -6.91 -5.11
N GLU A 125 -5.76 -7.15 -4.00
CA GLU A 125 -6.00 -8.28 -3.11
C GLU A 125 -6.77 -7.79 -1.88
N ARG A 126 -7.84 -8.51 -1.51
CA ARG A 126 -8.55 -8.24 -0.26
C ARG A 126 -7.73 -8.82 0.90
N VAL A 127 -7.35 -7.95 1.84
CA VAL A 127 -6.54 -8.30 3.02
C VAL A 127 -7.34 -8.30 4.34
N THR A 128 -8.66 -8.16 4.26
CA THR A 128 -9.58 -8.19 5.42
C THR A 128 -10.61 -9.30 5.26
N GLY A 129 -11.15 -9.79 6.38
CA GLY A 129 -12.11 -10.90 6.37
C GLY A 129 -11.45 -12.27 6.13
N ALA A 130 -12.27 -13.30 5.93
CA ALA A 130 -11.78 -14.66 5.66
C ALA A 130 -11.11 -14.74 4.28
N SER A 131 -10.07 -15.57 4.14
CA SER A 131 -9.53 -15.93 2.84
C SER A 131 -10.58 -16.73 2.06
N GLU A 132 -11.03 -16.23 0.92
CA GLU A 132 -11.78 -17.05 -0.02
C GLU A 132 -10.81 -18.07 -0.64
N SER A 133 -10.98 -19.33 -0.24
CA SER A 133 -10.29 -20.47 -0.85
C SER A 133 -10.69 -20.53 -2.33
N HIS A 134 -9.73 -20.25 -3.21
CA HIS A 134 -9.84 -20.52 -4.64
C HIS A 134 -9.51 -21.98 -4.91
#